data_AF-A0A453Q4J4-F1
#
_entry.id   AF-A0A453Q4J4-F1
#
_cell.length_a   1.000
_cell.length_b   1.000
_cell.length_c   1.000
_cell.angle_alpha   90.00
_cell.angle_beta   90.00
_cell.angle_gamma   90.00
#
_symmetry.space_group_name_H-M   'P 1'
#
loop_
_entity.id
_entity.type
_entity.pdbx_description
1 polymer ?
#
loop_
_entity_poly.entity_id
_entity_poly.type
_entity_poly.pdbx_seq_one_letter_code
_entity_poly.pdbx_strand_id
1 'polypeptide(L)'
;PLKIKVFMWFVHKQVILTKDNLIKRNWTGPTRCSFCDRDETIKHLFFDCPFARVLWRTVHIAFNITPPNSVTTLFETWLTGIEPDLARHIRVGVCALLWT
;
A
#
# COMPACT_ATOMS: atom_id res chain seq x y z
N PRO A 1 -11.69 -7.30 -9.09
CA PRO A 1 -12.54 -6.20 -9.61
C PRO A 1 -11.68 -5.08 -10.26
N LEU A 2 -12.15 -4.48 -11.37
CA LEU A 2 -11.39 -3.46 -12.12
C LEU A 2 -10.93 -2.27 -11.25
N LYS A 3 -11.77 -1.83 -10.31
CA LYS A 3 -11.48 -0.70 -9.41
C LYS A 3 -10.17 -0.88 -8.62
N ILE A 4 -9.95 -2.08 -8.07
CA ILE A 4 -8.72 -2.41 -7.32
C ILE A 4 -7.50 -2.37 -8.24
N LYS A 5 -7.61 -2.86 -9.49
CA LYS A 5 -6.50 -2.81 -10.46
C LYS A 5 -6.14 -1.36 -10.82
N VAL A 6 -7.13 -0.52 -11.07
CA VAL A 6 -6.94 0.90 -11.37
C VAL A 6 -6.30 1.64 -10.20
N PHE A 7 -6.76 1.37 -8.98
CA PHE A 7 -6.17 1.90 -7.76
C PHE A 7 -4.70 1.53 -7.59
N MET A 8 -4.41 0.24 -7.73
CA MET A 8 -3.04 -0.27 -7.60
C MET A 8 -2.14 0.32 -8.68
N TRP A 9 -2.68 0.57 -9.87
CA TRP A 9 -1.97 1.30 -10.91
C TRP A 9 -1.64 2.75 -10.50
N PHE A 10 -2.57 3.47 -9.87
CA PHE A 10 -2.29 4.82 -9.34
C PHE A 10 -1.23 4.80 -8.22
N VAL A 11 -1.26 3.79 -7.34
CA VAL A 11 -0.23 3.59 -6.31
C VAL A 11 1.12 3.34 -6.95
N HIS A 12 1.20 2.41 -7.90
CA HIS A 12 2.42 2.09 -8.63
C HIS A 12 3.00 3.31 -9.35
N LYS A 13 2.14 4.15 -9.95
CA LYS A 13 2.53 5.40 -10.61
C LYS A 13 2.78 6.57 -9.66
N GLN A 14 2.68 6.37 -8.34
CA GLN A 14 2.88 7.40 -7.32
C GLN A 14 1.94 8.62 -7.43
N VAL A 15 0.77 8.45 -8.06
CA VAL A 15 -0.18 9.54 -8.37
C VAL A 15 -1.55 9.37 -7.69
N ILE A 16 -1.64 8.42 -6.76
CA ILE A 16 -2.81 8.26 -5.89
C ILE A 16 -3.05 9.53 -5.06
N LEU A 17 -4.31 9.76 -4.69
CA LEU A 17 -4.78 10.96 -3.99
C LEU A 17 -4.41 10.99 -2.50
N THR A 18 -3.15 10.78 -2.16
CA THR A 18 -2.62 11.10 -0.82
C THR A 18 -2.57 12.62 -0.62
N LYS A 19 -2.63 13.08 0.62
CA LYS A 19 -2.65 14.53 0.91
C LYS A 19 -1.43 15.27 0.37
N ASP A 20 -0.24 14.66 0.39
CA ASP A 20 0.94 15.24 -0.26
C ASP A 20 0.76 15.45 -1.79
N ASN A 21 0.08 14.53 -2.46
CA ASN A 21 -0.21 14.63 -3.89
C ASN A 21 -1.36 15.59 -4.19
N LEU A 22 -2.31 15.74 -3.29
CA LEU A 22 -3.38 16.74 -3.39
C LEU A 22 -2.82 18.16 -3.28
N ILE A 23 -1.89 18.40 -2.36
CA ILE A 23 -1.22 19.70 -2.20
C ILE A 23 -0.46 20.09 -3.48
N LYS A 24 0.23 19.15 -4.13
CA LYS A 24 0.88 19.36 -5.44
C LYS A 24 -0.11 19.76 -6.55
N ARG A 25 -1.41 19.54 -6.35
CA ARG A 25 -2.50 19.91 -7.27
C ARG A 25 -3.28 21.15 -6.79
N ASN A 26 -2.69 21.96 -5.91
CA ASN A 26 -3.31 23.16 -5.32
C ASN A 26 -4.57 22.89 -4.47
N TRP A 27 -4.73 21.68 -3.94
CA TRP A 27 -5.77 21.42 -2.95
C TRP A 27 -5.40 22.02 -1.60
N THR A 28 -6.38 22.60 -0.92
CA THR A 28 -6.22 23.19 0.41
C THR A 28 -6.97 22.36 1.44
N GLY A 29 -6.26 21.92 2.48
CA GLY A 29 -6.84 21.14 3.58
C GLY A 29 -5.79 20.46 4.44
N PRO A 30 -6.21 19.63 5.42
CA PRO A 30 -5.30 18.97 6.35
C PRO A 30 -4.33 18.04 5.62
N THR A 31 -3.05 18.04 6.03
CA THR A 31 -1.99 17.18 5.47
C THR A 31 -1.82 15.86 6.23
N ARG A 32 -2.39 15.80 7.44
CA ARG A 32 -2.22 14.70 8.39
C ARG A 32 -3.01 13.46 7.98
N CYS A 33 -2.44 12.29 8.15
CA CYS A 33 -3.02 10.98 7.85
C CYS A 33 -4.35 10.79 8.58
N SER A 34 -5.30 10.14 7.93
CA SER A 34 -6.63 9.90 8.54
C SER A 34 -6.59 8.84 9.64
N PHE A 35 -5.54 8.00 9.66
CA PHE A 35 -5.37 6.91 10.61
C PHE A 35 -4.38 7.22 11.74
N CYS A 36 -3.58 8.29 11.60
CA CYS A 36 -2.65 8.74 12.65
C CYS A 36 -2.21 10.19 12.42
N ASP A 37 -1.56 10.80 13.41
CA ASP A 37 -1.29 12.25 13.41
C ASP A 37 -0.02 12.70 12.67
N ARG A 38 0.43 11.96 11.65
CA ARG A 38 1.63 12.25 10.82
C ARG A 38 1.24 12.67 9.42
N ASP A 39 2.13 13.36 8.68
CA ASP A 39 1.86 13.72 7.29
C ASP A 39 1.57 12.50 6.40
N GLU A 40 0.52 12.60 5.61
CA GLU A 40 0.08 11.54 4.72
C GLU A 40 0.85 11.59 3.40
N THR A 41 1.72 10.60 3.22
CA THR A 41 2.40 10.29 1.97
C THR A 41 2.05 8.87 1.53
N ILE A 42 2.34 8.50 0.28
CA ILE A 42 2.15 7.12 -0.18
C ILE A 42 2.93 6.14 0.70
N LYS A 43 4.20 6.46 1.00
CA LYS A 43 5.02 5.61 1.86
C LYS A 43 4.40 5.45 3.24
N HIS A 44 3.97 6.57 3.83
CA HIS A 44 3.33 6.56 5.14
C HIS A 44 2.03 5.73 5.12
N LEU A 45 1.11 6.05 4.22
CA LEU A 45 -0.21 5.43 4.16
C LEU A 45 -0.14 3.92 3.97
N PHE A 46 0.77 3.43 3.12
CA PHE A 46 0.84 2.01 2.76
C PHE A 46 1.85 1.19 3.56
N PHE A 47 2.84 1.79 4.25
CA PHE A 47 3.91 1.02 4.91
C PHE A 47 4.19 1.47 6.34
N ASP A 48 4.31 2.78 6.59
CA ASP A 48 4.78 3.27 7.90
C ASP A 48 3.65 3.56 8.89
N CYS A 49 2.42 3.77 8.41
CA CYS A 49 1.26 4.06 9.23
C CYS A 49 1.02 2.91 10.21
N PRO A 50 0.72 3.18 11.51
CA PRO A 50 0.41 2.13 12.48
C PRO A 50 -0.66 1.16 11.99
N PHE A 51 -1.68 1.68 11.29
CA PHE A 51 -2.72 0.86 10.66
C PHE A 51 -2.16 -0.09 9.59
N ALA A 52 -1.38 0.43 8.64
CA ALA A 52 -0.73 -0.37 7.61
C ALA A 52 0.21 -1.43 8.21
N ARG A 53 0.97 -1.08 9.25
CA ARG A 53 1.86 -2.02 9.95
C ARG A 53 1.11 -3.20 10.56
N VAL A 54 -0.11 -3.01 11.05
CA VAL A 54 -0.96 -4.11 11.57
C VAL A 54 -1.38 -5.04 10.43
N LEU A 55 -1.78 -4.49 9.29
CA LEU A 55 -2.12 -5.29 8.10
C LEU A 55 -0.90 -6.11 7.65
N TRP A 56 0.27 -5.47 7.53
CA TRP A 56 1.51 -6.14 7.15
C TRP A 56 1.95 -7.21 8.14
N ARG A 57 1.76 -6.98 9.45
CA ARG A 57 2.03 -7.97 10.48
C ARG A 57 1.12 -9.19 10.33
N THR A 58 -0.13 -9.00 9.95
CA THR A 58 -1.08 -10.10 9.70
C THR A 58 -0.62 -10.94 8.51
N VAL A 59 -0.21 -10.30 7.41
CA VAL A 59 0.36 -10.99 6.24
C VAL A 59 1.64 -11.74 6.61
N HIS A 60 2.52 -11.12 7.41
CA HIS A 60 3.75 -11.76 7.87
C HIS A 60 3.48 -13.00 8.71
N ILE A 61 2.56 -12.94 9.68
CA ILE A 61 2.21 -14.08 10.53
C ILE A 61 1.56 -15.21 9.72
N ALA A 62 0.68 -14.86 8.78
CA ALA A 62 -0.08 -15.85 8.00
C ALA A 62 0.80 -16.60 6.98
N PHE A 63 1.75 -15.92 6.35
CA PHE A 63 2.51 -16.48 5.22
C PHE A 63 4.01 -16.63 5.49
N ASN A 64 4.51 -16.14 6.64
CA ASN A 64 5.93 -16.07 6.97
C ASN A 64 6.76 -15.29 5.93
N ILE A 65 6.19 -14.22 5.38
CA ILE A 65 6.82 -13.37 4.34
C ILE A 65 7.17 -12.02 4.94
N THR A 66 8.38 -11.52 4.66
CA THR A 66 8.80 -10.18 5.09
C THR A 66 7.97 -9.11 4.37
N PRO A 67 7.31 -8.19 5.08
CA PRO A 67 6.55 -7.12 4.43
C PRO A 67 7.41 -6.23 3.54
N PRO A 68 6.86 -5.69 2.44
CA PRO A 68 7.54 -4.69 1.64
C PRO A 68 7.60 -3.36 2.40
N ASN A 69 8.57 -2.52 2.05
CA ASN A 69 8.80 -1.21 2.69
C ASN A 69 8.68 -0.03 1.72
N SER A 70 8.40 -0.32 0.45
CA SER A 70 8.28 0.65 -0.63
C SER A 70 7.37 0.13 -1.73
N VAL A 71 6.85 1.04 -2.55
CA VAL A 71 6.03 0.66 -3.70
C VAL A 71 6.82 -0.17 -4.71
N THR A 72 8.09 0.18 -4.96
CA THR A 72 8.97 -0.60 -5.83
C THR A 72 9.09 -2.05 -5.36
N THR A 73 9.43 -2.28 -4.09
CA THR A 73 9.53 -3.65 -3.54
C THR A 73 8.20 -4.40 -3.62
N LEU A 74 7.08 -3.74 -3.26
CA LEU A 74 5.74 -4.31 -3.31
C LEU A 74 5.37 -4.88 -4.69
N PHE A 75 5.68 -4.16 -5.76
CA PHE A 75 5.29 -4.56 -7.11
C PHE A 75 6.34 -5.46 -7.78
N GLU A 76 7.63 -5.22 -7.58
CA GLU A 76 8.70 -5.88 -8.31
C GLU A 76 9.20 -7.16 -7.61
N THR A 77 9.72 -7.05 -6.38
CA THR A 77 10.56 -8.10 -5.78
C THR A 77 9.97 -8.82 -4.58
N TRP A 78 8.85 -8.34 -4.02
CA TRP A 78 8.34 -8.80 -2.72
C TRP A 78 8.03 -10.30 -2.64
N LEU A 79 7.55 -10.91 -3.72
CA LEU A 79 7.17 -12.33 -3.74
C LEU A 79 8.07 -13.17 -4.66
N THR A 80 9.28 -12.70 -4.94
CA THR A 80 10.26 -13.48 -5.70
C THR A 80 10.60 -14.76 -4.95
N GLY A 81 10.50 -15.91 -5.61
CA GLY A 81 10.76 -17.22 -5.02
C GLY A 81 9.57 -17.87 -4.31
N ILE A 82 8.41 -17.21 -4.25
CA ILE A 82 7.15 -17.81 -3.81
C ILE A 82 6.48 -18.50 -5.00
N GLU A 83 5.81 -19.64 -4.73
CA GLU A 83 5.04 -20.36 -5.74
C GLU A 83 4.06 -19.41 -6.47
N PRO A 84 3.98 -19.42 -7.82
CA PRO A 84 3.21 -18.43 -8.58
C PRO A 84 1.74 -18.31 -8.19
N ASP A 85 1.08 -19.44 -7.91
CA ASP A 85 -0.33 -19.45 -7.51
C ASP A 85 -0.52 -18.86 -6.12
N LEU A 86 0.30 -19.27 -5.15
CA LEU A 86 0.28 -18.66 -3.81
C LEU A 86 0.57 -17.16 -3.88
N ALA A 87 1.59 -16.75 -4.66
CA ALA A 87 1.95 -15.36 -4.84
C ALA A 87 0.79 -14.54 -5.44
N ARG A 88 0.06 -15.10 -6.41
CA ARG A 88 -1.14 -14.46 -6.99
C ARG A 88 -2.22 -14.24 -5.94
N HIS A 89 -2.51 -15.24 -5.10
CA HIS A 89 -3.52 -15.09 -4.03
C HIS A 89 -3.10 -14.05 -2.99
N ILE A 90 -1.83 -14.06 -2.56
CA ILE A 90 -1.30 -13.08 -1.62
C ILE A 90 -1.40 -11.66 -2.21
N ARG A 91 -1.00 -11.46 -3.47
CA ARG A 91 -1.14 -10.15 -4.14
C ARG A 91 -2.58 -9.67 -4.16
N VAL A 92 -3.53 -10.53 -4.53
CA VAL A 92 -4.95 -10.15 -4.56
C VAL A 92 -5.47 -9.82 -3.17
N GLY A 93 -5.15 -10.64 -2.16
CA GLY A 93 -5.55 -10.41 -0.76
C GLY A 93 -5.01 -9.10 -0.21
N VAL A 94 -3.71 -8.85 -0.38
CA VAL A 94 -3.07 -7.59 0.01
C VAL A 94 -3.65 -6.41 -0.76
N CYS A 95 -3.89 -6.54 -2.06
CA CYS A 95 -4.51 -5.47 -2.83
C CYS A 95 -5.91 -5.12 -2.32
N ALA A 96 -6.66 -6.10 -1.85
CA ALA A 96 -7.97 -5.88 -1.23
C ALA A 96 -7.84 -5.19 0.14
N LEU A 97 -6.88 -5.62 0.98
CA LEU A 97 -6.62 -5.01 2.30
C LEU A 97 -6.10 -3.57 2.21
N LEU A 98 -5.34 -3.24 1.17
CA LEU A 98 -4.83 -1.88 0.95
C LEU A 98 -5.87 -0.95 0.31
N TRP A 99 -6.99 -1.48 -0.20
CA TRP A 99 -8.08 -0.69 -0.78
C TRP A 99 -9.11 -0.24 0.27
N THR A 100 -9.23 -0.95 1.39
CA THR A 100 -10.16 -0.62 2.50
C THR A 100 -9.72 0.62 3.26
#